data_AF-A0A956E9W4-F1
#
_entry.id   AF-A0A956E9W4-F1
#
_cell.length_a   1.000
_cell.length_b   1.000
_cell.length_c   1.000
_cell.angle_alpha   90.00
_cell.angle_beta   90.00
_cell.angle_gamma   90.00
#
_symmetry.space_group_name_H-M   'P 1'
#
loop_
_entity.id
_entity.type
_entity.pdbx_description
1 polymer ?
#
loop_
_entity_poly.entity_id
_entity_poly.type
_entity_poly.pdbx_seq_one_letter_code
_entity_poly.pdbx_strand_id
1 'polypeptide(L)'
;MKTALRVVLLSSFLVLVGCTGQALVGGDSDAGDAATGQKPQCPAGALLCDQACVDPTSDPEHCGDCATQCADDQACVDGTCTKDCPAELILCDAACVSANTDIENCGSCGRRCGAGTVCSMGVCTLTCGNGLATCSSAGSTNGDGGANDFCADLDSDRENCGGCGNACGVGQQCVAGACSYSCPPTETVCDSSCADLQSDPTHCGDCATACAPGEACQAGSCVTDCSPGLSDCGGSCRDLSVDPRNCGACDNTCAAGEVCSTGSCQITCGSAQTECSGVCRDLQSDPSNCGSCGLACPAGTLCVAGQCETSCGSGLTNCSGVCRDLGADNFNCGACGAACVPGEVCGAGSCAVTCGPGLTDCGGTCRDLQVDSTNCGACDTVCDPGERCSAGSCAVTCGAGLTDCGGSCRDLATDRGHCGTCGTACATGEVCSAGSCLTSCGAGLSDCGGSCRDLVSDRLNCGACGVVCAAGEVCSAAACVTSCGAGLTECGGSCRDLATDRANCGACGTTCAAGEVCSAGTCQVSCGVGLTNCGGSCRDLAADNGNCGTCGNSCGPGQVCSAGICTTSCGSG
;
A
#
# COMPACT_ATOMS: atom_id res chain seq x y z
N MET A 1 6.38 45.18 64.72
CA MET A 1 7.09 46.22 65.50
C MET A 1 8.29 46.71 64.69
N LYS A 2 8.62 48.01 64.68
CA LYS A 2 9.89 48.67 64.26
C LYS A 2 10.54 48.16 62.94
N THR A 3 10.46 48.82 61.78
CA THR A 3 11.03 50.13 61.36
C THR A 3 12.58 50.20 61.33
N ALA A 4 13.13 50.65 60.18
CA ALA A 4 14.44 51.34 59.99
C ALA A 4 15.78 50.54 60.08
N LEU A 5 16.92 50.91 59.46
CA LEU A 5 17.25 51.88 58.35
C LEU A 5 18.79 51.90 58.01
N ARG A 6 19.19 51.72 56.73
CA ARG A 6 20.38 52.27 55.98
C ARG A 6 21.87 51.91 56.31
N VAL A 7 22.70 52.31 55.33
CA VAL A 7 24.17 52.61 55.28
C VAL A 7 25.03 51.34 55.10
N VAL A 8 25.97 51.22 54.14
CA VAL A 8 27.03 52.16 53.66
C VAL A 8 27.21 52.16 52.13
N LEU A 9 27.48 53.34 51.56
CA LEU A 9 28.04 53.56 50.22
C LEU A 9 29.58 53.55 50.27
N LEU A 10 30.25 52.98 49.27
CA LEU A 10 31.59 53.44 48.89
C LEU A 10 31.86 53.20 47.39
N SER A 11 32.42 54.23 46.76
CA SER A 11 32.51 54.41 45.32
C SER A 11 33.94 54.22 44.81
N SER A 12 34.07 53.85 43.53
CA SER A 12 35.23 54.19 42.70
C SER A 12 34.76 54.30 41.24
N PHE A 13 35.27 55.29 40.52
CA PHE A 13 34.71 55.84 39.28
C PHE A 13 35.87 56.32 38.38
N LEU A 14 35.58 56.57 37.08
CA LEU A 14 36.44 56.94 35.93
C LEU A 14 36.80 55.74 35.01
N VAL A 15 36.28 55.55 33.77
CA VAL A 15 35.59 56.36 32.73
C VAL A 15 36.52 57.10 31.73
N LEU A 16 36.12 57.07 30.42
CA LEU A 16 36.61 57.76 29.18
C LEU A 16 37.68 57.00 28.32
N VAL A 17 37.67 56.96 26.96
CA VAL A 17 36.80 57.50 25.87
C VAL A 17 36.73 56.54 24.64
N GLY A 18 35.57 56.43 23.95
CA GLY A 18 35.45 56.14 22.49
C GLY A 18 35.73 54.69 22.00
N CYS A 19 35.30 54.24 20.82
CA CYS A 19 34.49 54.87 19.75
C CYS A 19 33.72 53.81 18.92
N THR A 20 32.83 54.31 18.06
CA THR A 20 32.20 53.72 16.84
C THR A 20 32.74 52.38 16.31
N GLY A 21 31.83 51.50 15.89
CA GLY A 21 32.17 50.16 15.37
C GLY A 21 32.56 50.07 13.89
N GLN A 22 32.50 48.81 13.42
CA GLN A 22 32.95 48.22 12.14
C GLN A 22 34.40 47.72 12.08
N ALA A 23 34.57 46.67 11.27
CA ALA A 23 35.49 45.54 11.48
C ALA A 23 36.73 45.58 10.55
N LEU A 24 37.35 44.39 10.34
CA LEU A 24 38.38 43.94 9.35
C LEU A 24 39.48 43.14 10.10
N VAL A 25 40.00 41.96 9.70
CA VAL A 25 39.79 41.01 8.57
C VAL A 25 40.26 39.60 8.98
N GLY A 26 39.67 38.57 8.35
CA GLY A 26 40.36 37.30 8.05
C GLY A 26 39.43 36.09 7.89
N GLY A 27 39.08 35.61 6.71
CA GLY A 27 39.30 36.14 5.34
C GLY A 27 38.81 35.15 4.27
N ASP A 28 38.08 35.66 3.27
CA ASP A 28 37.79 35.20 1.88
C ASP A 28 37.63 33.69 1.56
N SER A 29 36.66 33.20 0.78
CA SER A 29 35.60 33.76 -0.10
C SER A 29 34.48 32.68 -0.25
N ASP A 30 33.20 32.92 -0.60
CA ASP A 30 32.56 33.94 -1.45
C ASP A 30 31.30 34.58 -0.82
N ALA A 31 30.76 35.62 -1.47
CA ALA A 31 29.68 36.47 -0.94
C ALA A 31 28.38 36.44 -1.79
N GLY A 32 27.24 36.62 -1.10
CA GLY A 32 25.89 36.77 -1.66
C GLY A 32 24.91 35.82 -0.96
N ASP A 33 24.02 36.26 -0.06
CA ASP A 33 23.03 37.30 -0.32
C ASP A 33 22.53 38.03 0.96
N ALA A 34 21.55 38.92 0.78
CA ALA A 34 21.04 39.82 1.81
C ALA A 34 20.31 39.17 3.01
N ALA A 35 20.22 39.92 4.10
CA ALA A 35 19.31 39.62 5.20
C ALA A 35 17.85 39.74 4.74
N THR A 36 17.25 38.62 4.32
CA THR A 36 15.78 38.50 4.25
C THR A 36 15.23 38.38 5.67
N GLY A 37 14.12 39.07 5.94
CA GLY A 37 13.37 38.96 7.20
C GLY A 37 12.56 37.65 7.26
N GLN A 38 13.19 36.53 6.92
CA GLN A 38 12.54 35.25 6.72
C GLN A 38 12.56 34.48 8.04
N LYS A 39 11.37 34.32 8.64
CA LYS A 39 11.14 33.37 9.75
C LYS A 39 11.79 32.03 9.38
N PRO A 40 12.49 31.33 10.30
CA PRO A 40 13.05 30.01 9.99
C PRO A 40 11.97 29.14 9.35
N GLN A 41 12.23 28.69 8.11
CA GLN A 41 11.27 27.84 7.41
C GLN A 41 11.49 26.42 7.89
N CYS A 42 10.49 25.87 8.56
CA CYS A 42 10.51 24.47 8.95
C CYS A 42 10.25 23.58 7.74
N PRO A 43 10.73 22.32 7.75
CA PRO A 43 10.35 21.32 6.76
C PRO A 43 8.82 21.18 6.66
N ALA A 44 8.32 20.77 5.50
CA ALA A 44 6.89 20.57 5.31
C ALA A 44 6.33 19.58 6.36
N GLY A 45 5.28 20.00 7.08
CA GLY A 45 4.67 19.26 8.19
C GLY A 45 5.15 19.65 9.59
N ALA A 46 6.34 20.25 9.74
CA ALA A 46 6.83 20.75 11.03
C ALA A 46 6.34 22.17 11.33
N LEU A 47 6.04 22.47 12.59
CA LEU A 47 5.61 23.80 13.03
C LEU A 47 6.78 24.63 13.56
N LEU A 48 6.75 25.94 13.30
CA LEU A 48 7.70 26.89 13.89
C LEU A 48 7.17 27.43 15.23
N CYS A 49 7.55 26.76 16.31
CA CYS A 49 7.19 27.11 17.69
C CYS A 49 8.39 27.73 18.40
N ASP A 50 8.25 28.95 18.95
CA ASP A 50 9.29 29.69 19.67
C ASP A 50 10.71 29.72 19.06
N GLN A 51 10.76 29.85 17.73
CA GLN A 51 11.97 29.85 16.87
C GLN A 51 12.63 28.48 16.65
N ALA A 52 12.08 27.40 17.18
CA ALA A 52 12.45 26.02 16.86
C ALA A 52 11.44 25.39 15.90
N CYS A 53 11.88 24.37 15.16
CA CYS A 53 10.99 23.53 14.37
C CYS A 53 10.67 22.27 15.18
N VAL A 54 9.39 22.01 15.41
CA VAL A 54 8.88 20.85 16.14
C VAL A 54 8.00 20.02 15.21
N ASP A 55 7.96 18.70 15.42
CA ASP A 55 7.05 17.81 14.70
C ASP A 55 5.73 17.71 15.48
N PRO A 56 4.65 18.37 15.03
CA PRO A 56 3.38 18.33 15.75
C PRO A 56 2.74 16.94 15.75
N THR A 57 3.24 15.98 14.96
CA THR A 57 2.66 14.63 14.91
C THR A 57 3.15 13.72 16.04
N SER A 58 4.28 14.06 16.66
CA SER A 58 5.00 13.21 17.62
C SER A 58 5.50 13.95 18.88
N ASP A 59 5.63 15.28 18.85
CA ASP A 59 6.09 16.09 19.98
C ASP A 59 4.98 16.25 21.05
N PRO A 60 5.16 15.73 22.29
CA PRO A 60 4.14 15.80 23.34
C PRO A 60 4.03 17.19 24.00
N GLU A 61 4.95 18.13 23.74
CA GLU A 61 4.83 19.52 24.19
C GLU A 61 4.15 20.42 23.13
N HIS A 62 4.05 19.96 21.87
CA HIS A 62 3.53 20.70 20.72
C HIS A 62 2.60 19.87 19.81
N CYS A 63 1.77 19.02 20.42
CA CYS A 63 0.99 18.01 19.71
C CYS A 63 -0.18 18.61 18.92
N GLY A 64 -0.14 18.51 17.59
CA GLY A 64 -1.11 19.12 16.67
C GLY A 64 -0.94 20.63 16.49
N ASP A 65 -0.54 21.37 17.52
CA ASP A 65 -0.22 22.80 17.47
C ASP A 65 0.87 23.24 18.48
N CYS A 66 1.41 24.45 18.30
CA CYS A 66 2.50 24.99 19.13
C CYS A 66 2.19 25.25 20.62
N ALA A 67 0.97 25.04 21.09
CA ALA A 67 0.54 25.32 22.47
C ALA A 67 -0.09 24.09 23.16
N THR A 68 -0.33 23.00 22.42
CA THR A 68 -0.99 21.80 22.92
C THR A 68 0.03 20.82 23.49
N GLN A 69 0.22 20.90 24.81
CA GLN A 69 0.99 19.94 25.59
C GLN A 69 0.08 18.78 26.06
N CYS A 70 0.48 17.54 25.78
CA CYS A 70 -0.16 16.34 26.28
C CYS A 70 0.04 16.18 27.79
N ALA A 71 -0.90 15.52 28.47
CA ALA A 71 -0.73 15.19 29.89
C ALA A 71 0.40 14.16 30.11
N ASP A 72 0.97 14.11 31.31
CA ASP A 72 2.04 13.17 31.72
C ASP A 72 1.71 11.68 31.44
N ASP A 73 0.43 11.33 31.25
CA ASP A 73 -0.06 9.99 30.92
C ASP A 73 -0.69 9.90 29.52
N GLN A 74 -0.21 10.71 28.56
CA GLN A 74 -0.61 10.71 27.15
C GLN A 74 0.61 10.85 26.23
N ALA A 75 0.59 10.16 25.08
CA ALA A 75 1.54 10.37 23.99
C ALA A 75 0.91 11.20 22.87
N CYS A 76 1.74 11.93 22.11
CA CYS A 76 1.31 12.49 20.84
C CYS A 76 1.39 11.45 19.74
N VAL A 77 0.26 11.17 19.08
CA VAL A 77 0.17 10.28 17.93
C VAL A 77 -0.64 10.96 16.84
N ASP A 78 -0.05 11.16 15.67
CA ASP A 78 -0.64 11.85 14.51
C ASP A 78 -1.27 13.22 14.87
N GLY A 79 -0.66 13.93 15.83
CA GLY A 79 -1.12 15.25 16.27
C GLY A 79 -2.28 15.23 17.26
N THR A 80 -2.57 14.08 17.86
CA THR A 80 -3.58 13.93 18.92
C THR A 80 -2.96 13.34 20.19
N CYS A 81 -3.20 13.98 21.33
CA CYS A 81 -2.81 13.44 22.64
C CYS A 81 -3.70 12.26 23.02
N THR A 82 -3.16 11.05 23.01
CA THR A 82 -3.87 9.78 23.25
C THR A 82 -3.29 9.00 24.43
N LYS A 83 -4.13 8.16 25.07
CA LYS A 83 -3.70 7.15 26.06
C LYS A 83 -3.55 5.76 25.44
N ASP A 84 -4.15 5.57 24.27
CA ASP A 84 -4.13 4.35 23.49
C ASP A 84 -3.12 4.52 22.36
N CYS A 85 -2.03 3.75 22.42
CA CYS A 85 -1.03 3.72 21.36
C CYS A 85 -1.52 2.91 20.15
N PRO A 86 -0.92 3.11 18.96
CA PRO A 86 -1.08 2.21 17.83
C PRO A 86 -0.81 0.74 18.21
N ALA A 87 -1.37 -0.19 17.42
CA ALA A 87 -1.18 -1.62 17.64
C ALA A 87 0.31 -1.98 17.77
N GLU A 88 0.61 -2.92 18.67
CA GLU A 88 1.96 -3.42 18.99
C GLU A 88 2.88 -2.47 19.78
N LEU A 89 2.48 -1.21 20.01
CA LEU A 89 3.18 -0.26 20.89
C LEU A 89 2.56 -0.20 22.29
N ILE A 90 3.35 0.23 23.28
CA ILE A 90 2.90 0.48 24.66
C ILE A 90 3.23 1.92 25.08
N LEU A 91 2.37 2.51 25.93
CA LEU A 91 2.59 3.85 26.47
C LEU A 91 3.53 3.79 27.69
N CYS A 92 4.72 4.39 27.58
CA CYS A 92 5.70 4.53 28.65
C CYS A 92 6.17 5.98 28.74
N ASP A 93 6.09 6.60 29.93
CA ASP A 93 6.57 7.96 30.21
C ASP A 93 6.24 9.01 29.11
N ALA A 94 4.95 9.10 28.75
CA ALA A 94 4.39 9.98 27.71
C ALA A 94 4.83 9.70 26.25
N ALA A 95 5.42 8.54 25.96
CA ALA A 95 5.77 8.10 24.60
C ALA A 95 5.18 6.72 24.26
N CYS A 96 4.75 6.53 23.01
CA CYS A 96 4.42 5.20 22.47
C CYS A 96 5.69 4.51 22.00
N VAL A 97 6.12 3.46 22.71
CA VAL A 97 7.37 2.73 22.46
C VAL A 97 7.11 1.25 22.16
N SER A 98 7.99 0.64 21.37
CA SER A 98 7.91 -0.79 21.07
C SER A 98 8.44 -1.60 22.24
N ALA A 99 7.55 -2.29 22.97
CA ALA A 99 7.95 -3.25 23.99
C ALA A 99 8.84 -4.38 23.43
N ASN A 100 8.81 -4.61 22.11
CA ASN A 100 9.52 -5.70 21.46
C ASN A 100 10.99 -5.38 21.17
N THR A 101 11.35 -4.10 21.04
CA THR A 101 12.65 -3.66 20.51
C THR A 101 13.30 -2.50 21.28
N ASP A 102 12.53 -1.75 22.08
CA ASP A 102 13.06 -0.68 22.93
C ASP A 102 13.90 -1.25 24.09
N ILE A 103 15.14 -0.76 24.22
CA ILE A 103 16.11 -1.28 25.18
C ILE A 103 15.82 -0.87 26.63
N GLU A 104 15.10 0.24 26.86
CA GLU A 104 14.72 0.74 28.19
C GLU A 104 13.35 0.21 28.65
N ASN A 105 12.50 -0.23 27.72
CA ASN A 105 11.10 -0.65 27.94
C ASN A 105 10.83 -2.11 27.53
N CYS A 106 11.87 -2.95 27.54
CA CYS A 106 11.84 -4.29 26.95
C CYS A 106 10.85 -5.25 27.65
N GLY A 107 9.75 -5.55 26.96
CA GLY A 107 8.64 -6.38 27.44
C GLY A 107 7.71 -5.70 28.47
N SER A 108 8.07 -4.51 28.96
CA SER A 108 7.27 -3.68 29.89
C SER A 108 7.99 -2.34 30.15
N CYS A 109 7.24 -1.26 30.38
CA CYS A 109 7.83 0.06 30.68
C CYS A 109 8.90 0.03 31.78
N GLY A 110 10.01 0.73 31.56
CA GLY A 110 11.15 0.85 32.49
C GLY A 110 11.95 -0.44 32.71
N ARG A 111 11.66 -1.52 31.98
CA ARG A 111 12.43 -2.77 32.03
C ARG A 111 13.63 -2.71 31.09
N ARG A 112 14.64 -1.94 31.52
CA ARG A 112 15.87 -1.80 30.74
C ARG A 112 16.71 -3.08 30.67
N CYS A 113 17.30 -3.32 29.52
CA CYS A 113 18.23 -4.44 29.31
C CYS A 113 19.62 -4.18 29.91
N GLY A 114 20.40 -5.25 30.07
CA GLY A 114 21.75 -5.18 30.61
C GLY A 114 22.78 -4.72 29.57
N ALA A 115 23.93 -4.23 30.03
CA ALA A 115 25.04 -3.89 29.13
C ALA A 115 25.45 -5.09 28.26
N GLY A 116 25.57 -4.87 26.95
CA GLY A 116 25.85 -5.91 25.96
C GLY A 116 24.66 -6.80 25.60
N THR A 117 23.42 -6.40 25.93
CA THR A 117 22.19 -7.08 25.48
C THR A 117 21.25 -6.10 24.79
N VAL A 118 20.54 -6.59 23.77
CA VAL A 118 19.52 -5.87 23.00
C VAL A 118 18.12 -6.32 23.43
N CYS A 119 17.09 -5.51 23.23
CA CYS A 119 15.72 -6.00 23.32
C CYS A 119 15.30 -6.66 22.01
N SER A 120 14.86 -7.92 22.07
CA SER A 120 14.36 -8.67 20.92
C SER A 120 13.12 -9.45 21.32
N MET A 121 11.98 -9.14 20.69
CA MET A 121 10.67 -9.74 20.98
C MET A 121 10.29 -9.66 22.47
N GLY A 122 10.62 -8.53 23.11
CA GLY A 122 10.29 -8.27 24.53
C GLY A 122 11.17 -9.00 25.53
N VAL A 123 12.30 -9.57 25.07
CA VAL A 123 13.29 -10.26 25.91
C VAL A 123 14.66 -9.65 25.67
N CYS A 124 15.42 -9.41 26.74
CA CYS A 124 16.81 -9.00 26.64
C CYS A 124 17.69 -10.18 26.19
N THR A 125 18.26 -10.09 25.00
CA THR A 125 19.07 -11.14 24.35
C THR A 125 20.44 -10.61 23.94
N LEU A 126 21.36 -11.50 23.54
CA LEU A 126 22.68 -11.09 23.01
C LEU A 126 22.65 -10.76 21.50
N THR A 127 21.55 -11.08 20.81
CA THR A 127 21.37 -10.92 19.37
C THR A 127 19.89 -10.72 19.04
N CYS A 128 19.59 -9.99 17.97
CA CYS A 128 18.22 -9.88 17.44
C CYS A 128 17.68 -11.22 16.92
N GLY A 129 16.36 -11.39 16.95
CA GLY A 129 15.66 -12.53 16.38
C GLY A 129 15.64 -12.51 14.84
N ASN A 130 15.17 -13.62 14.23
CA ASN A 130 14.97 -13.67 12.78
C ASN A 130 13.98 -12.56 12.34
N GLY A 131 14.32 -11.85 11.26
CA GLY A 131 13.55 -10.72 10.74
C GLY A 131 13.96 -9.35 11.30
N LEU A 132 14.72 -9.31 12.41
CA LEU A 132 15.18 -8.07 13.02
C LEU A 132 16.67 -7.82 12.75
N ALA A 133 17.02 -6.62 12.31
CA ALA A 133 18.40 -6.18 12.13
C ALA A 133 18.95 -5.59 13.45
N THR A 134 20.22 -5.84 13.75
CA THR A 134 20.92 -5.13 14.82
C THR A 134 21.38 -3.78 14.30
N CYS A 135 20.75 -2.73 14.80
CA CYS A 135 21.07 -1.35 14.48
C CYS A 135 21.86 -0.70 15.60
N SER A 136 22.87 0.10 15.25
CA SER A 136 23.63 0.92 16.18
C SER A 136 23.34 2.38 15.89
N SER A 137 22.92 3.15 16.88
CA SER A 137 22.88 4.61 16.73
C SER A 137 24.28 5.14 16.39
N ALA A 138 24.38 6.04 15.40
CA ALA A 138 25.64 6.48 14.82
C ALA A 138 26.51 7.25 15.84
N GLY A 139 27.38 6.53 16.55
CA GLY A 139 28.21 7.07 17.62
C GLY A 139 29.13 6.08 18.34
N SER A 140 28.84 4.77 18.30
CA SER A 140 29.73 3.75 18.87
C SER A 140 30.62 3.10 17.79
N THR A 141 31.95 3.10 18.01
CA THR A 141 32.95 2.52 17.07
C THR A 141 33.75 1.37 17.68
N ASN A 142 33.29 0.80 18.79
CA ASN A 142 33.96 -0.29 19.49
C ASN A 142 33.17 -1.59 19.29
N GLY A 143 33.83 -2.61 18.72
CA GLY A 143 33.24 -3.89 18.27
C GLY A 143 32.94 -4.89 19.39
N ASP A 144 32.42 -4.41 20.51
CA ASP A 144 32.16 -5.14 21.75
C ASP A 144 30.83 -4.71 22.39
N GLY A 145 29.73 -4.85 21.63
CA GLY A 145 28.34 -4.76 22.09
C GLY A 145 28.00 -3.43 22.75
N GLY A 146 27.75 -2.40 21.94
CA GLY A 146 27.54 -1.04 22.42
C GLY A 146 26.28 -0.89 23.26
N ALA A 147 26.30 0.03 24.23
CA ALA A 147 25.15 0.34 25.08
C ALA A 147 23.96 0.98 24.32
N ASN A 148 24.08 1.17 23.00
CA ASN A 148 23.10 1.82 22.13
C ASN A 148 22.77 0.96 20.89
N ASP A 149 23.05 -0.34 20.94
CA ASP A 149 22.63 -1.31 19.93
C ASP A 149 21.18 -1.71 20.22
N PHE A 150 20.32 -1.69 19.20
CA PHE A 150 18.90 -2.02 19.29
C PHE A 150 18.49 -2.92 18.11
N CYS A 151 17.31 -3.54 18.21
CA CYS A 151 16.77 -4.33 17.11
C CYS A 151 15.74 -3.50 16.34
N ALA A 152 15.84 -3.43 15.01
CA ALA A 152 14.85 -2.77 14.16
C ALA A 152 14.27 -3.77 13.15
N ASP A 153 12.99 -3.64 12.83
CA ASP A 153 12.39 -4.32 11.69
C ASP A 153 12.58 -3.43 10.46
N LEU A 154 13.53 -3.76 9.59
CA LEU A 154 13.81 -2.93 8.43
C LEU A 154 12.64 -2.92 7.41
N ASP A 155 11.66 -3.83 7.50
CA ASP A 155 10.55 -3.88 6.56
C ASP A 155 9.35 -2.99 6.97
N SER A 156 9.25 -2.61 8.25
CA SER A 156 8.11 -1.87 8.82
C SER A 156 8.46 -0.67 9.71
N ASP A 157 9.69 -0.60 10.24
CA ASP A 157 10.15 0.50 11.10
C ASP A 157 10.35 1.78 10.28
N ARG A 158 9.54 2.80 10.57
CA ARG A 158 9.58 4.11 9.90
C ARG A 158 10.92 4.84 10.08
N GLU A 159 11.64 4.62 11.19
CA GLU A 159 12.92 5.28 11.49
C GLU A 159 14.14 4.50 10.94
N ASN A 160 13.94 3.24 10.53
CA ASN A 160 14.99 2.32 10.10
C ASN A 160 14.64 1.59 8.78
N CYS A 161 13.89 2.24 7.90
CA CYS A 161 13.25 1.59 6.76
C CYS A 161 14.26 1.15 5.68
N GLY A 162 14.35 -0.15 5.42
CA GLY A 162 15.35 -0.75 4.52
C GLY A 162 16.79 -0.66 5.02
N GLY A 163 17.04 -0.06 6.19
CA GLY A 163 18.36 0.17 6.75
C GLY A 163 18.35 1.06 7.99
N CYS A 164 19.22 0.74 8.95
CA CYS A 164 19.34 1.45 10.22
C CYS A 164 19.53 2.97 10.05
N GLY A 165 18.70 3.76 10.71
CA GLY A 165 18.69 5.23 10.65
C GLY A 165 18.14 5.83 9.35
N ASN A 166 17.56 5.03 8.45
CA ASN A 166 16.87 5.53 7.27
C ASN A 166 15.41 5.90 7.60
N ALA A 167 15.24 7.07 8.21
CA ALA A 167 13.92 7.56 8.60
C ALA A 167 13.10 8.05 7.38
N CYS A 168 11.88 7.55 7.23
CA CYS A 168 10.97 7.95 6.18
C CYS A 168 10.45 9.38 6.36
N GLY A 169 10.14 10.04 5.23
CA GLY A 169 9.64 11.42 5.22
C GLY A 169 8.31 11.60 5.95
N VAL A 170 7.91 12.86 6.13
CA VAL A 170 6.58 13.19 6.68
C VAL A 170 5.50 12.65 5.75
N GLY A 171 4.52 11.94 6.32
CA GLY A 171 3.44 11.28 5.57
C GLY A 171 3.83 9.95 4.89
N GLN A 172 5.07 9.47 5.05
CA GLN A 172 5.52 8.18 4.52
C GLN A 172 5.57 7.11 5.62
N GLN A 173 5.14 5.90 5.27
CA GLN A 173 5.26 4.68 6.06
C GLN A 173 6.35 3.77 5.45
N CYS A 174 6.98 2.93 6.27
CA CYS A 174 7.83 1.87 5.75
C CYS A 174 6.96 0.68 5.33
N VAL A 175 7.09 0.25 4.07
CA VAL A 175 6.37 -0.90 3.53
C VAL A 175 7.36 -1.77 2.76
N ALA A 176 7.65 -2.97 3.29
CA ALA A 176 8.62 -3.91 2.73
C ALA A 176 10.00 -3.28 2.45
N GLY A 177 10.47 -2.45 3.40
CA GLY A 177 11.79 -1.83 3.36
C GLY A 177 11.90 -0.61 2.45
N ALA A 178 10.78 -0.09 1.95
CA ALA A 178 10.73 1.16 1.19
C ALA A 178 9.81 2.20 1.86
N CYS A 179 10.29 3.43 1.97
CA CYS A 179 9.47 4.56 2.39
C CYS A 179 8.48 4.91 1.28
N SER A 180 7.18 4.80 1.57
CA SER A 180 6.10 5.03 0.61
C SER A 180 4.97 5.85 1.23
N TYR A 181 4.23 6.60 0.40
CA TYR A 181 3.04 7.31 0.85
C TYR A 181 1.86 6.34 1.01
N SER A 182 1.26 6.33 2.19
CA SER A 182 0.05 5.53 2.46
C SER A 182 -1.18 6.30 1.99
N CYS A 183 -1.62 6.04 0.76
CA CYS A 183 -2.82 6.66 0.20
C CYS A 183 -4.10 5.92 0.62
N PRO A 184 -5.23 6.63 0.80
CA PRO A 184 -6.54 6.00 0.90
C PRO A 184 -6.83 5.05 -0.29
N PRO A 185 -7.66 4.01 -0.14
CA PRO A 185 -7.93 3.02 -1.21
C PRO A 185 -8.51 3.58 -2.52
N THR A 186 -8.90 4.87 -2.54
CA THR A 186 -9.45 5.60 -3.69
C THR A 186 -8.44 6.51 -4.38
N GLU A 187 -7.23 6.64 -3.86
CA GLU A 187 -6.20 7.57 -4.36
C GLU A 187 -4.94 6.81 -4.81
N THR A 188 -4.23 7.36 -5.79
CA THR A 188 -3.01 6.80 -6.36
C THR A 188 -1.80 7.61 -5.90
N VAL A 189 -0.68 6.95 -5.63
CA VAL A 189 0.61 7.63 -5.40
C VAL A 189 1.09 8.23 -6.73
N CYS A 190 1.07 9.55 -6.83
CA CYS A 190 1.60 10.32 -7.95
C CYS A 190 2.83 11.12 -7.49
N ASP A 191 4.00 10.70 -7.98
CA ASP A 191 5.34 11.18 -7.59
C ASP A 191 5.57 11.25 -6.06
N SER A 192 5.17 12.34 -5.42
CA SER A 192 5.38 12.61 -3.99
C SER A 192 4.10 12.96 -3.22
N SER A 193 2.92 12.65 -3.78
CA SER A 193 1.61 12.92 -3.16
C SER A 193 0.56 11.90 -3.57
N CYS A 194 -0.48 11.75 -2.76
CA CYS A 194 -1.68 11.01 -3.15
C CYS A 194 -2.58 11.89 -4.01
N ALA A 195 -3.13 11.34 -5.10
CA ALA A 195 -4.05 12.03 -5.99
C ALA A 195 -5.24 11.14 -6.38
N ASP A 196 -6.44 11.72 -6.40
CA ASP A 196 -7.63 11.08 -6.97
C ASP A 196 -7.66 11.30 -8.49
N LEU A 197 -7.22 10.28 -9.24
CA LEU A 197 -7.19 10.31 -10.70
C LEU A 197 -8.57 10.54 -11.35
N GLN A 198 -9.68 10.42 -10.61
CA GLN A 198 -11.02 10.67 -11.14
C GLN A 198 -11.45 12.15 -11.05
N SER A 199 -10.83 12.94 -10.18
CA SER A 199 -11.29 14.31 -9.88
C SER A 199 -10.20 15.37 -9.64
N ASP A 200 -8.92 15.02 -9.62
CA ASP A 200 -7.79 15.95 -9.49
C ASP A 200 -7.43 16.59 -10.85
N PRO A 201 -7.54 17.94 -11.03
CA PRO A 201 -7.13 18.62 -12.25
C PRO A 201 -5.63 18.55 -12.58
N THR A 202 -4.77 18.20 -11.64
CA THR A 202 -3.32 18.08 -11.84
C THR A 202 -2.87 16.66 -12.19
N HIS A 203 -3.74 15.67 -11.96
CA HIS A 203 -3.47 14.23 -12.15
C HIS A 203 -4.68 13.50 -12.75
N CYS A 204 -5.33 14.09 -13.76
CA CYS A 204 -6.62 13.63 -14.26
C CYS A 204 -6.48 12.43 -15.21
N GLY A 205 -6.93 11.25 -14.77
CA GLY A 205 -6.83 9.99 -15.51
C GLY A 205 -5.50 9.26 -15.31
N ASP A 206 -4.39 10.00 -15.19
CA ASP A 206 -3.08 9.49 -14.80
C ASP A 206 -2.25 10.56 -14.04
N CYS A 207 -1.17 10.11 -13.40
CA CYS A 207 -0.29 10.94 -12.57
C CYS A 207 0.54 12.01 -13.34
N ALA A 208 0.44 12.12 -14.66
CA ALA A 208 1.16 13.11 -15.46
C ALA A 208 0.22 14.12 -16.17
N THR A 209 -1.10 13.88 -16.14
CA THR A 209 -2.07 14.62 -16.93
C THR A 209 -2.70 15.76 -16.14
N ALA A 210 -2.18 16.97 -16.33
CA ALA A 210 -2.82 18.19 -15.86
C ALA A 210 -3.79 18.77 -16.91
N CYS A 211 -5.01 19.10 -16.49
CA CYS A 211 -6.02 19.73 -17.33
C CYS A 211 -5.66 21.17 -17.72
N ALA A 212 -6.13 21.63 -18.88
CA ALA A 212 -5.82 22.98 -19.34
C ALA A 212 -6.54 24.06 -18.49
N PRO A 213 -6.05 25.31 -18.46
CA PRO A 213 -6.72 26.39 -17.73
C PRO A 213 -8.17 26.61 -18.22
N GLY A 214 -9.14 26.36 -17.34
CA GLY A 214 -10.56 26.42 -17.65
C GLY A 214 -11.20 25.07 -18.03
N GLU A 215 -10.46 23.97 -17.91
CA GLU A 215 -11.00 22.60 -17.92
C GLU A 215 -11.04 22.04 -16.49
N ALA A 216 -11.98 21.12 -16.26
CA ALA A 216 -12.14 20.41 -15.01
C ALA A 216 -11.94 18.90 -15.19
N CYS A 217 -11.39 18.22 -14.19
CA CYS A 217 -11.33 16.77 -14.19
C CYS A 217 -12.71 16.17 -13.85
N GLN A 218 -13.20 15.28 -14.71
CA GLN A 218 -14.40 14.49 -14.47
C GLN A 218 -14.19 13.04 -14.93
N ALA A 219 -14.25 12.09 -13.99
CA ALA A 219 -14.10 10.66 -14.26
C ALA A 219 -12.80 10.28 -15.01
N GLY A 220 -11.70 10.96 -14.66
CA GLY A 220 -10.39 10.74 -15.27
C GLY A 220 -10.27 11.27 -16.70
N SER A 221 -11.02 12.33 -17.03
CA SER A 221 -10.86 13.07 -18.28
C SER A 221 -11.08 14.57 -18.06
N CYS A 222 -10.24 15.39 -18.69
CA CYS A 222 -10.40 16.83 -18.68
C CYS A 222 -11.57 17.25 -19.59
N VAL A 223 -12.51 18.02 -19.04
CA VAL A 223 -13.70 18.50 -19.76
C VAL A 223 -13.80 20.03 -19.67
N THR A 224 -14.21 20.68 -20.76
CA THR A 224 -14.40 22.15 -20.81
C THR A 224 -15.68 22.61 -20.13
N ASP A 225 -16.67 21.72 -20.01
CA ASP A 225 -17.94 21.95 -19.35
C ASP A 225 -18.28 20.70 -18.53
N CYS A 226 -18.61 20.87 -17.25
CA CYS A 226 -19.06 19.78 -16.41
C CYS A 226 -20.41 19.21 -16.89
N SER A 227 -20.63 17.92 -16.66
CA SER A 227 -21.90 17.28 -17.04
C SER A 227 -23.12 17.93 -16.36
N PRO A 228 -24.29 18.01 -17.03
CA PRO A 228 -25.46 18.69 -16.49
C PRO A 228 -25.85 18.22 -15.08
N GLY A 229 -25.89 19.15 -14.12
CA GLY A 229 -26.12 18.88 -12.69
C GLY A 229 -24.85 19.03 -11.84
N LEU A 230 -23.66 18.97 -12.44
CA LEU A 230 -22.39 19.25 -11.80
C LEU A 230 -21.97 20.72 -12.00
N SER A 231 -21.04 21.21 -11.18
CA SER A 231 -20.40 22.52 -11.31
C SER A 231 -18.88 22.40 -11.21
N ASP A 232 -18.16 23.29 -11.90
CA ASP A 232 -16.70 23.37 -11.79
C ASP A 232 -16.31 24.10 -10.49
N CYS A 233 -15.66 23.35 -9.60
CA CYS A 233 -15.09 23.85 -8.35
C CYS A 233 -13.57 23.76 -8.40
N GLY A 234 -12.95 24.72 -9.09
CA GLY A 234 -11.48 24.88 -9.11
C GLY A 234 -10.75 23.89 -10.00
N GLY A 235 -11.34 23.47 -11.12
CA GLY A 235 -10.81 22.42 -12.00
C GLY A 235 -11.35 21.02 -11.67
N SER A 236 -12.47 20.92 -10.96
CA SER A 236 -13.03 19.63 -10.54
C SER A 236 -14.56 19.67 -10.59
N CYS A 237 -15.16 18.75 -11.35
CA CYS A 237 -16.61 18.72 -11.50
C CYS A 237 -17.29 18.06 -10.30
N ARG A 238 -17.99 18.85 -9.49
CA ARG A 238 -18.64 18.41 -8.25
C ARG A 238 -20.16 18.52 -8.33
N ASP A 239 -20.86 17.53 -7.75
CA ASP A 239 -22.31 17.59 -7.57
C ASP A 239 -22.63 18.41 -6.32
N LEU A 240 -22.91 19.69 -6.50
CA LEU A 240 -23.22 20.59 -5.40
C LEU A 240 -24.46 20.17 -4.61
N SER A 241 -25.27 19.21 -5.09
CA SER A 241 -26.46 18.75 -4.39
C SER A 241 -26.18 17.69 -3.31
N VAL A 242 -25.03 17.00 -3.39
CA VAL A 242 -24.64 15.88 -2.50
C VAL A 242 -23.17 15.87 -2.05
N ASP A 243 -22.28 16.70 -2.62
CA ASP A 243 -20.88 16.80 -2.17
C ASP A 243 -20.77 17.57 -0.82
N PRO A 244 -20.36 16.93 0.29
CA PRO A 244 -20.22 17.59 1.58
C PRO A 244 -19.08 18.62 1.63
N ARG A 245 -18.17 18.67 0.64
CA ARG A 245 -17.10 19.69 0.56
C ARG A 245 -17.48 20.90 -0.31
N ASN A 246 -18.52 20.78 -1.13
CA ASN A 246 -18.95 21.79 -2.12
C ASN A 246 -20.48 21.97 -2.12
N CYS A 247 -21.09 22.03 -0.94
CA CYS A 247 -22.54 21.90 -0.85
C CYS A 247 -23.29 23.18 -1.20
N GLY A 248 -24.08 23.16 -2.28
CA GLY A 248 -24.82 24.32 -2.80
C GLY A 248 -23.95 25.40 -3.48
N ALA A 249 -22.66 25.44 -3.19
CA ALA A 249 -21.64 26.26 -3.82
C ALA A 249 -20.26 25.62 -3.65
N CYS A 250 -19.34 25.89 -4.56
CA CYS A 250 -17.94 25.47 -4.43
C CYS A 250 -17.30 26.01 -3.15
N ASP A 251 -16.38 25.22 -2.57
CA ASP A 251 -15.70 25.46 -1.29
C ASP A 251 -16.62 25.58 -0.05
N ASN A 252 -17.93 25.36 -0.21
CA ASN A 252 -18.87 25.35 0.92
C ASN A 252 -18.90 23.96 1.60
N THR A 253 -17.89 23.70 2.43
CA THR A 253 -17.78 22.47 3.21
C THR A 253 -18.76 22.47 4.39
N CYS A 254 -19.53 21.39 4.53
CA CYS A 254 -20.47 21.19 5.62
C CYS A 254 -19.76 20.90 6.96
N ALA A 255 -20.40 21.25 8.07
CA ALA A 255 -19.83 21.03 9.39
C ALA A 255 -19.78 19.54 9.77
N ALA A 256 -18.96 19.19 10.76
CA ALA A 256 -18.84 17.80 11.21
C ALA A 256 -20.19 17.24 11.70
N GLY A 257 -20.71 16.22 11.01
CA GLY A 257 -22.02 15.61 11.29
C GLY A 257 -23.16 16.09 10.38
N GLU A 258 -22.91 17.04 9.49
CA GLU A 258 -23.81 17.42 8.39
C GLU A 258 -23.51 16.59 7.14
N VAL A 259 -24.53 16.39 6.31
CA VAL A 259 -24.39 15.88 4.94
C VAL A 259 -24.91 16.93 3.96
N CYS A 260 -24.38 16.93 2.74
CA CYS A 260 -25.01 17.73 1.69
C CYS A 260 -26.27 17.03 1.18
N SER A 261 -27.40 17.73 1.22
CA SER A 261 -28.69 17.22 0.76
C SER A 261 -29.42 18.32 0.02
N THR A 262 -29.71 18.09 -1.27
CA THR A 262 -30.39 19.05 -2.17
C THR A 262 -29.68 20.42 -2.29
N GLY A 263 -28.36 20.46 -2.09
CA GLY A 263 -27.58 21.70 -2.17
C GLY A 263 -27.68 22.58 -0.94
N SER A 264 -27.92 21.97 0.23
CA SER A 264 -27.79 22.60 1.53
C SER A 264 -27.14 21.62 2.49
N CYS A 265 -26.22 22.10 3.32
CA CYS A 265 -25.72 21.33 4.45
C CYS A 265 -26.90 21.11 5.41
N GLN A 266 -27.22 19.85 5.64
CA GLN A 266 -28.34 19.42 6.46
C GLN A 266 -27.86 18.34 7.42
N ILE A 267 -28.32 18.41 8.66
CA ILE A 267 -28.05 17.37 9.65
C ILE A 267 -28.99 16.20 9.36
N THR A 268 -28.60 15.35 8.41
CA THR A 268 -29.29 14.08 8.18
C THR A 268 -28.71 13.04 9.14
N CYS A 269 -29.31 12.96 10.31
CA CYS A 269 -29.02 11.85 11.21
C CYS A 269 -29.43 10.53 10.56
N GLY A 270 -28.60 9.49 10.74
CA GLY A 270 -28.94 8.14 10.29
C GLY A 270 -30.28 7.68 10.90
N SER A 271 -30.93 6.69 10.30
CA SER A 271 -32.34 6.33 10.60
C SER A 271 -32.65 5.87 12.04
N ALA A 272 -31.66 5.86 12.94
CA ALA A 272 -31.79 5.58 14.37
C ALA A 272 -31.40 6.76 15.29
N GLN A 273 -31.06 7.92 14.72
CA GLN A 273 -30.61 9.12 15.45
C GLN A 273 -31.52 10.32 15.14
N THR A 274 -31.60 11.28 16.06
CA THR A 274 -32.37 12.53 15.92
C THR A 274 -31.45 13.74 16.07
N GLU A 275 -31.72 14.80 15.31
CA GLU A 275 -31.00 16.07 15.46
C GLU A 275 -31.38 16.74 16.78
N CYS A 276 -30.39 16.97 17.65
CA CYS A 276 -30.56 17.73 18.87
C CYS A 276 -29.59 18.93 18.90
N SER A 277 -30.11 20.11 18.55
CA SER A 277 -29.38 21.39 18.60
C SER A 277 -28.07 21.37 17.77
N GLY A 278 -28.16 21.01 16.49
CA GLY A 278 -26.99 21.03 15.60
C GLY A 278 -26.16 19.75 15.58
N VAL A 279 -26.51 18.71 16.36
CA VAL A 279 -25.75 17.45 16.38
C VAL A 279 -26.67 16.24 16.54
N CYS A 280 -26.36 15.14 15.84
CA CYS A 280 -27.11 13.90 15.96
C CYS A 280 -26.90 13.24 17.33
N ARG A 281 -28.00 12.75 17.90
CA ARG A 281 -28.05 11.98 19.16
C ARG A 281 -28.94 10.77 18.99
N ASP A 282 -28.53 9.65 19.58
CA ASP A 282 -29.41 8.50 19.75
C ASP A 282 -30.29 8.74 20.99
N LEU A 283 -31.55 9.11 20.76
CA LEU A 283 -32.52 9.33 21.83
C LEU A 283 -32.83 8.05 22.63
N GLN A 284 -32.44 6.86 22.15
CA GLN A 284 -32.64 5.60 22.86
C GLN A 284 -31.60 5.36 23.96
N SER A 285 -30.42 5.97 23.85
CA SER A 285 -29.26 5.67 24.72
C SER A 285 -28.50 6.90 25.26
N ASP A 286 -28.68 8.11 24.71
CA ASP A 286 -28.01 9.32 25.20
C ASP A 286 -28.61 9.81 26.54
N PRO A 287 -27.87 9.80 27.66
CA PRO A 287 -28.35 10.29 28.95
C PRO A 287 -28.65 11.80 28.98
N SER A 288 -28.18 12.58 28.00
CA SER A 288 -28.42 14.03 27.90
C SER A 288 -29.63 14.41 27.02
N ASN A 289 -30.14 13.47 26.22
CA ASN A 289 -31.20 13.68 25.24
C ASN A 289 -32.18 12.49 25.21
N CYS A 290 -32.51 11.94 26.37
CA CYS A 290 -33.20 10.66 26.45
C CYS A 290 -34.68 10.78 26.06
N GLY A 291 -35.10 10.06 25.03
CA GLY A 291 -36.48 10.09 24.49
C GLY A 291 -36.86 11.39 23.78
N SER A 292 -36.18 12.50 24.05
CA SER A 292 -36.33 13.79 23.37
C SER A 292 -35.11 14.69 23.60
N CYS A 293 -34.82 15.56 22.63
CA CYS A 293 -33.69 16.49 22.72
C CYS A 293 -33.80 17.41 23.94
N GLY A 294 -32.68 17.57 24.66
CA GLY A 294 -32.56 18.35 25.88
C GLY A 294 -33.17 17.70 27.13
N LEU A 295 -33.76 16.50 27.03
CA LEU A 295 -34.23 15.74 28.19
C LEU A 295 -33.06 14.96 28.81
N ALA A 296 -32.24 15.68 29.58
CA ALA A 296 -31.19 15.08 30.38
C ALA A 296 -31.78 14.26 31.54
N CYS A 297 -31.31 13.04 31.70
CA CYS A 297 -31.73 12.15 32.77
C CYS A 297 -31.26 12.65 34.14
N PRO A 298 -32.08 12.50 35.20
CA PRO A 298 -31.68 12.83 36.57
C PRO A 298 -30.37 12.16 36.97
N ALA A 299 -29.59 12.83 37.83
CA ALA A 299 -28.30 12.33 38.29
C ALA A 299 -28.43 10.93 38.93
N GLY A 300 -27.77 9.94 38.32
CA GLY A 300 -27.82 8.54 38.72
C GLY A 300 -28.83 7.67 37.95
N THR A 301 -29.51 8.20 36.94
CA THR A 301 -30.39 7.42 36.03
C THR A 301 -29.81 7.35 34.61
N LEU A 302 -30.20 6.33 33.86
CA LEU A 302 -29.65 5.95 32.55
C LEU A 302 -30.70 6.18 31.47
N CYS A 303 -30.28 6.45 30.23
CA CYS A 303 -31.20 6.37 29.10
C CYS A 303 -31.34 4.93 28.60
N VAL A 304 -32.58 4.42 28.59
CA VAL A 304 -32.90 3.07 28.13
C VAL A 304 -34.14 3.12 27.27
N ALA A 305 -34.01 2.82 25.99
CA ALA A 305 -35.11 2.87 25.01
C ALA A 305 -35.88 4.21 25.03
N GLY A 306 -35.18 5.32 25.29
CA GLY A 306 -35.78 6.66 25.39
C GLY A 306 -36.59 6.92 26.67
N GLN A 307 -36.35 6.16 27.73
CA GLN A 307 -36.83 6.44 29.09
C GLN A 307 -35.64 6.64 30.03
N CYS A 308 -35.72 7.63 30.93
CA CYS A 308 -34.73 7.81 32.00
C CYS A 308 -35.03 6.86 33.16
N GLU A 309 -34.30 5.76 33.23
CA GLU A 309 -34.55 4.67 34.16
C GLU A 309 -33.48 4.58 35.26
N THR A 310 -33.90 4.21 36.48
CA THR A 310 -32.98 4.05 37.63
C THR A 310 -32.08 2.81 37.52
N SER A 311 -32.37 1.94 36.56
CA SER A 311 -31.60 0.73 36.24
C SER A 311 -31.76 0.42 34.75
N CYS A 312 -30.85 -0.36 34.20
CA CYS A 312 -31.08 -0.91 32.86
C CYS A 312 -32.34 -1.79 32.84
N GLY A 313 -33.02 -1.80 31.68
CA GLY A 313 -34.22 -2.61 31.46
C GLY A 313 -33.93 -4.11 31.59
N SER A 314 -34.98 -4.93 31.73
CA SER A 314 -34.83 -6.38 31.95
C SER A 314 -33.96 -7.05 30.88
N GLY A 315 -32.82 -7.62 31.30
CA GLY A 315 -31.84 -8.27 30.42
C GLY A 315 -30.56 -7.45 30.19
N LEU A 316 -30.58 -6.15 30.49
CA LEU A 316 -29.44 -5.25 30.31
C LEU A 316 -28.81 -4.89 31.66
N THR A 317 -27.51 -4.57 31.69
CA THR A 317 -26.77 -4.16 32.90
C THR A 317 -26.03 -2.84 32.69
N ASN A 318 -25.92 -2.04 33.74
CA ASN A 318 -25.27 -0.73 33.70
C ASN A 318 -23.74 -0.87 33.76
N CYS A 319 -23.08 -0.61 32.64
CA CYS A 319 -21.63 -0.57 32.54
C CYS A 319 -21.19 0.90 32.42
N SER A 320 -20.78 1.46 33.56
CA SER A 320 -20.22 2.81 33.65
C SER A 320 -21.08 3.94 33.05
N GLY A 321 -22.40 3.84 33.18
CA GLY A 321 -23.35 4.83 32.67
C GLY A 321 -24.02 4.45 31.35
N VAL A 322 -23.69 3.29 30.76
CA VAL A 322 -24.31 2.80 29.53
C VAL A 322 -24.86 1.39 29.72
N CYS A 323 -26.09 1.14 29.27
CA CYS A 323 -26.69 -0.18 29.36
C CYS A 323 -26.14 -1.12 28.27
N ARG A 324 -25.61 -2.26 28.70
CA ARG A 324 -25.08 -3.33 27.83
C ARG A 324 -25.87 -4.60 28.01
N ASP A 325 -26.07 -5.33 26.91
CA ASP A 325 -26.55 -6.71 26.98
C ASP A 325 -25.35 -7.60 27.29
N LEU A 326 -25.15 -7.91 28.57
CA LEU A 326 -24.06 -8.81 28.98
C LEU A 326 -24.22 -10.20 28.36
N GLY A 327 -25.39 -10.53 27.81
CA GLY A 327 -25.70 -11.75 27.10
C GLY A 327 -25.12 -11.85 25.69
N ALA A 328 -24.77 -10.73 25.06
CA ALA A 328 -24.36 -10.67 23.65
C ALA A 328 -23.25 -9.63 23.33
N ASP A 329 -22.91 -8.71 24.25
CA ASP A 329 -21.87 -7.71 24.06
C ASP A 329 -20.48 -8.31 24.26
N ASN A 330 -19.72 -8.47 23.17
CA ASN A 330 -18.35 -8.98 23.15
C ASN A 330 -17.35 -8.18 24.03
N PHE A 331 -17.65 -6.93 24.39
CA PHE A 331 -16.80 -6.09 25.25
C PHE A 331 -17.27 -6.06 26.71
N ASN A 332 -18.42 -6.65 27.03
CA ASN A 332 -19.05 -6.65 28.35
C ASN A 332 -19.73 -8.00 28.66
N CYS A 333 -19.12 -9.11 28.27
CA CYS A 333 -19.79 -10.41 28.29
C CYS A 333 -19.83 -11.00 29.70
N GLY A 334 -21.02 -11.28 30.21
CA GLY A 334 -21.26 -11.77 31.58
C GLY A 334 -21.00 -10.74 32.69
N ALA A 335 -20.12 -9.75 32.47
CA ALA A 335 -19.85 -8.64 33.37
C ALA A 335 -19.37 -7.38 32.61
N CYS A 336 -19.60 -6.21 33.19
CA CYS A 336 -19.12 -4.95 32.62
C CYS A 336 -17.59 -4.89 32.53
N GLY A 337 -17.06 -4.52 31.37
CA GLY A 337 -15.63 -4.52 31.07
C GLY A 337 -15.00 -5.92 30.92
N ALA A 338 -15.78 -7.00 31.02
CA ALA A 338 -15.31 -8.34 30.67
C ALA A 338 -15.40 -8.53 29.15
N ALA A 339 -14.43 -7.96 28.44
CA ALA A 339 -14.27 -8.23 27.02
C ALA A 339 -13.85 -9.70 26.81
N CYS A 340 -14.49 -10.35 25.84
CA CYS A 340 -14.06 -11.65 25.37
C CYS A 340 -12.69 -11.54 24.72
N VAL A 341 -11.83 -12.54 24.93
CA VAL A 341 -10.51 -12.54 24.29
C VAL A 341 -10.68 -12.72 22.77
N PRO A 342 -9.73 -12.24 21.94
CA PRO A 342 -9.73 -12.53 20.51
C PRO A 342 -9.83 -14.06 20.29
N GLY A 343 -10.88 -14.49 19.60
CA GLY A 343 -11.22 -15.91 19.45
C GLY A 343 -12.53 -16.36 20.11
N GLU A 344 -13.16 -15.52 20.95
CA GLU A 344 -14.43 -15.83 21.64
C GLU A 344 -15.55 -14.84 21.27
N VAL A 345 -16.77 -15.35 21.14
CA VAL A 345 -17.99 -14.55 20.95
C VAL A 345 -18.87 -14.58 22.20
N CYS A 346 -19.56 -13.49 22.49
CA CYS A 346 -20.43 -13.45 23.67
C CYS A 346 -21.74 -14.19 23.41
N GLY A 347 -21.92 -15.32 24.11
CA GLY A 347 -23.10 -16.17 24.01
C GLY A 347 -23.77 -16.38 25.37
N ALA A 348 -24.96 -15.80 25.54
CA ALA A 348 -25.81 -15.96 26.74
C ALA A 348 -25.12 -15.63 28.09
N GLY A 349 -24.19 -14.66 28.08
CA GLY A 349 -23.53 -14.19 29.31
C GLY A 349 -22.22 -14.91 29.61
N SER A 350 -21.64 -15.59 28.63
CA SER A 350 -20.32 -16.18 28.72
C SER A 350 -19.62 -16.03 27.37
N CYS A 351 -18.34 -15.67 27.40
CA CYS A 351 -17.50 -15.78 26.23
C CYS A 351 -17.39 -17.26 25.86
N ALA A 352 -17.72 -17.57 24.61
CA ALA A 352 -17.82 -18.93 24.12
C ALA A 352 -17.39 -19.00 22.65
N VAL A 353 -16.87 -20.15 22.26
CA VAL A 353 -16.29 -20.37 20.93
C VAL A 353 -17.35 -20.94 19.97
N THR A 354 -18.53 -20.30 19.83
CA THR A 354 -19.57 -20.86 18.92
C THR A 354 -20.60 -19.87 18.38
N CYS A 355 -20.83 -19.97 17.07
CA CYS A 355 -21.66 -19.08 16.26
C CYS A 355 -23.14 -19.47 16.13
N GLY A 356 -23.94 -18.57 15.55
CA GLY A 356 -25.36 -18.78 15.25
C GLY A 356 -25.64 -19.90 14.23
N PRO A 357 -26.89 -20.41 14.18
CA PRO A 357 -27.22 -21.60 13.40
C PRO A 357 -26.96 -21.43 11.89
N GLY A 358 -26.19 -22.35 11.32
CA GLY A 358 -25.74 -22.32 9.92
C GLY A 358 -24.35 -21.72 9.73
N LEU A 359 -23.78 -21.06 10.76
CA LEU A 359 -22.43 -20.53 10.77
C LEU A 359 -21.56 -21.31 11.76
N THR A 360 -20.25 -21.40 11.48
CA THR A 360 -19.28 -22.02 12.38
C THR A 360 -18.26 -20.99 12.84
N ASP A 361 -17.78 -21.12 14.06
CA ASP A 361 -16.76 -20.24 14.63
C ASP A 361 -15.37 -20.66 14.13
N CYS A 362 -14.76 -19.80 13.32
CA CYS A 362 -13.43 -19.98 12.77
C CYS A 362 -12.51 -18.89 13.34
N GLY A 363 -11.95 -19.15 14.52
CA GLY A 363 -11.00 -18.25 15.19
C GLY A 363 -11.62 -16.98 15.77
N GLY A 364 -12.86 -17.04 16.30
CA GLY A 364 -13.59 -15.89 16.83
C GLY A 364 -14.37 -15.11 15.79
N THR A 365 -14.42 -15.59 14.54
CA THR A 365 -15.23 -15.00 13.46
C THR A 365 -16.16 -16.06 12.87
N CYS A 366 -17.44 -15.73 12.79
CA CYS A 366 -18.44 -16.64 12.21
C CYS A 366 -18.33 -16.71 10.68
N ARG A 367 -18.17 -17.93 10.15
CA ARG A 367 -18.05 -18.22 8.71
C ARG A 367 -19.15 -19.15 8.24
N ASP A 368 -19.57 -18.96 6.98
CA ASP A 368 -20.44 -19.90 6.29
C ASP A 368 -19.59 -20.94 5.55
N LEU A 369 -19.45 -22.11 6.18
CA LEU A 369 -18.65 -23.21 5.64
C LEU A 369 -19.18 -23.77 4.32
N GLN A 370 -20.38 -23.40 3.87
CA GLN A 370 -20.96 -23.88 2.60
C GLN A 370 -20.29 -23.24 1.37
N VAL A 371 -19.75 -22.02 1.50
CA VAL A 371 -19.35 -21.17 0.37
C VAL A 371 -18.04 -20.41 0.56
N ASP A 372 -17.50 -20.33 1.77
CA ASP A 372 -16.22 -19.68 2.06
C ASP A 372 -15.03 -20.56 1.61
N SER A 373 -14.27 -20.11 0.60
CA SER A 373 -13.09 -20.82 0.09
C SER A 373 -11.87 -20.81 1.02
N THR A 374 -11.92 -20.06 2.11
CA THR A 374 -10.90 -20.06 3.19
C THR A 374 -11.32 -20.88 4.41
N ASN A 375 -12.60 -21.31 4.47
CA ASN A 375 -13.19 -22.06 5.57
C ASN A 375 -14.18 -23.11 5.04
N CYS A 376 -13.80 -23.89 4.03
CA CYS A 376 -14.76 -24.72 3.31
C CYS A 376 -15.00 -26.08 3.98
N GLY A 377 -16.25 -26.35 4.37
CA GLY A 377 -16.62 -27.59 5.06
C GLY A 377 -16.15 -27.70 6.51
N ALA A 378 -15.02 -27.06 6.86
CA ALA A 378 -14.54 -26.83 8.21
C ALA A 378 -13.74 -25.51 8.28
N CYS A 379 -13.55 -24.97 9.48
CA CYS A 379 -12.72 -23.78 9.69
C CYS A 379 -11.26 -24.00 9.28
N ASP A 380 -10.62 -22.93 8.82
CA ASP A 380 -9.24 -22.91 8.30
C ASP A 380 -8.98 -23.90 7.15
N THR A 381 -10.04 -24.51 6.60
CA THR A 381 -9.98 -25.39 5.43
C THR A 381 -9.99 -24.52 4.19
N VAL A 382 -8.83 -23.94 3.92
CA VAL A 382 -8.54 -23.25 2.66
C VAL A 382 -8.56 -24.27 1.53
N CYS A 383 -9.34 -24.01 0.48
CA CYS A 383 -9.35 -24.86 -0.70
C CYS A 383 -8.02 -24.74 -1.47
N ASP A 384 -7.55 -25.86 -2.04
CA ASP A 384 -6.27 -25.88 -2.74
C ASP A 384 -6.28 -24.95 -3.98
N PRO A 385 -5.13 -24.44 -4.43
CA PRO A 385 -5.05 -23.56 -5.61
C PRO A 385 -5.68 -24.20 -6.86
N GLY A 386 -6.86 -23.70 -7.27
CA GLY A 386 -7.66 -24.24 -8.37
C GLY A 386 -9.01 -24.84 -7.96
N GLU A 387 -9.31 -24.87 -6.66
CA GLU A 387 -10.59 -25.30 -6.10
C GLU A 387 -11.44 -24.12 -5.61
N ARG A 388 -12.76 -24.32 -5.50
CA ARG A 388 -13.68 -23.37 -4.86
C ARG A 388 -14.61 -24.11 -3.91
N CYS A 389 -15.04 -23.44 -2.83
CA CYS A 389 -16.01 -24.01 -1.93
C CYS A 389 -17.40 -24.12 -2.57
N SER A 390 -17.99 -25.30 -2.52
CA SER A 390 -19.34 -25.58 -3.02
C SER A 390 -20.04 -26.58 -2.10
N ALA A 391 -21.13 -26.13 -1.46
CA ALA A 391 -21.94 -26.92 -0.52
C ALA A 391 -21.14 -27.54 0.66
N GLY A 392 -20.05 -26.89 1.08
CA GLY A 392 -19.20 -27.37 2.17
C GLY A 392 -18.18 -28.43 1.78
N SER A 393 -17.81 -28.49 0.49
CA SER A 393 -16.65 -29.23 0.02
C SER A 393 -15.85 -28.34 -0.94
N CYS A 394 -14.52 -28.36 -0.82
CA CYS A 394 -13.66 -27.84 -1.88
C CYS A 394 -13.86 -28.73 -3.11
N ALA A 395 -14.16 -28.09 -4.23
CA ALA A 395 -14.42 -28.75 -5.48
C ALA A 395 -13.56 -28.15 -6.57
N VAL A 396 -12.79 -29.00 -7.24
CA VAL A 396 -11.98 -28.66 -8.41
C VAL A 396 -12.86 -28.02 -9.49
N THR A 397 -12.69 -26.71 -9.68
CA THR A 397 -13.17 -25.99 -10.86
C THR A 397 -11.94 -25.40 -11.52
N CYS A 398 -11.15 -26.28 -12.14
CA CYS A 398 -9.90 -25.89 -12.78
C CYS A 398 -10.09 -24.68 -13.70
N GLY A 399 -9.21 -23.69 -13.55
CA GLY A 399 -9.15 -22.52 -14.42
C GLY A 399 -8.99 -22.92 -15.88
N ALA A 400 -9.40 -22.04 -16.80
CA ALA A 400 -9.37 -22.31 -18.23
C ALA A 400 -7.97 -22.74 -18.69
N GLY A 401 -7.89 -23.94 -19.30
CA GLY A 401 -6.64 -24.56 -19.77
C GLY A 401 -6.08 -25.67 -18.87
N LEU A 402 -6.59 -25.84 -17.65
CA LEU A 402 -6.16 -26.90 -16.73
C LEU A 402 -7.18 -28.05 -16.66
N THR A 403 -6.71 -29.29 -16.46
CA THR A 403 -7.57 -30.48 -16.34
C THR A 403 -7.41 -31.13 -14.98
N ASP A 404 -8.51 -31.58 -14.38
CA ASP A 404 -8.47 -32.37 -13.14
C ASP A 404 -7.90 -33.77 -13.39
N CYS A 405 -6.80 -34.09 -12.70
CA CYS A 405 -6.16 -35.39 -12.69
C CYS A 405 -6.28 -36.11 -11.35
N GLY A 406 -7.47 -36.06 -10.73
CA GLY A 406 -7.81 -36.81 -9.53
C GLY A 406 -7.62 -36.00 -8.25
N GLY A 407 -8.20 -34.80 -8.19
CA GLY A 407 -8.01 -33.85 -7.09
C GLY A 407 -6.76 -33.00 -7.30
N SER A 408 -6.39 -32.72 -8.55
CA SER A 408 -5.24 -31.86 -8.87
C SER A 408 -5.38 -31.30 -10.27
N CYS A 409 -5.44 -29.98 -10.41
CA CYS A 409 -5.36 -29.34 -11.71
C CYS A 409 -3.94 -29.52 -12.30
N ARG A 410 -3.87 -30.12 -13.48
CA ARG A 410 -2.64 -30.33 -14.25
C ARG A 410 -2.78 -29.66 -15.61
N ASP A 411 -1.72 -28.99 -16.03
CA ASP A 411 -1.57 -28.58 -17.43
C ASP A 411 -1.12 -29.78 -18.24
N LEU A 412 -2.06 -30.45 -18.91
CA LEU A 412 -1.76 -31.60 -19.77
C LEU A 412 -0.82 -31.25 -20.93
N ALA A 413 -0.62 -29.97 -21.26
CA ALA A 413 0.30 -29.55 -22.31
C ALA A 413 1.78 -29.56 -21.88
N THR A 414 2.08 -29.38 -20.58
CA THR A 414 3.46 -29.22 -20.09
C THR A 414 3.84 -30.05 -18.86
N ASP A 415 2.89 -30.72 -18.19
CA ASP A 415 3.15 -31.58 -17.02
C ASP A 415 3.73 -32.95 -17.42
N ARG A 416 4.98 -33.22 -17.00
CA ARG A 416 5.71 -34.45 -17.33
C ARG A 416 5.11 -35.73 -16.72
N GLY A 417 4.27 -35.62 -15.69
CA GLY A 417 3.55 -36.73 -15.05
C GLY A 417 2.14 -36.98 -15.61
N HIS A 418 1.61 -36.04 -16.39
CA HIS A 418 0.22 -36.03 -16.86
C HIS A 418 0.13 -35.58 -18.34
N CYS A 419 1.12 -35.95 -19.14
CA CYS A 419 1.30 -35.38 -20.48
C CYS A 419 0.25 -35.89 -21.46
N GLY A 420 -0.56 -34.98 -22.01
CA GLY A 420 -1.67 -35.27 -22.93
C GLY A 420 -2.90 -35.88 -22.25
N THR A 421 -2.73 -36.74 -21.25
CA THR A 421 -3.80 -37.26 -20.38
C THR A 421 -3.31 -37.49 -18.95
N CYS A 422 -4.22 -37.41 -17.99
CA CYS A 422 -3.94 -37.69 -16.58
C CYS A 422 -3.30 -39.08 -16.36
N GLY A 423 -2.22 -39.11 -15.57
CA GLY A 423 -1.46 -40.33 -15.25
C GLY A 423 -0.44 -40.76 -16.32
N THR A 424 -0.37 -40.07 -17.46
CA THR A 424 0.63 -40.34 -18.51
C THR A 424 1.95 -39.66 -18.18
N ALA A 425 2.80 -40.35 -17.42
CA ALA A 425 4.15 -39.91 -17.14
C ALA A 425 5.12 -40.23 -18.30
N CYS A 426 5.90 -39.25 -18.75
CA CYS A 426 6.91 -39.45 -19.78
C CYS A 426 8.10 -40.29 -19.27
N ALA A 427 8.75 -41.05 -20.15
CA ALA A 427 9.86 -41.93 -19.79
C ALA A 427 11.09 -41.15 -19.30
N THR A 428 12.02 -41.78 -18.59
CA THR A 428 13.21 -41.10 -18.04
C THR A 428 14.03 -40.43 -19.15
N GLY A 429 14.18 -39.11 -19.09
CA GLY A 429 14.89 -38.30 -20.11
C GLY A 429 13.98 -37.68 -21.18
N GLU A 430 12.67 -37.94 -21.14
CA GLU A 430 11.69 -37.27 -22.01
C GLU A 430 11.13 -35.99 -21.37
N VAL A 431 10.53 -35.12 -22.18
CA VAL A 431 9.92 -33.84 -21.78
C VAL A 431 8.47 -33.78 -22.26
N CYS A 432 7.58 -33.16 -21.49
CA CYS A 432 6.23 -32.90 -21.96
C CYS A 432 6.17 -31.58 -22.74
N SER A 433 5.69 -31.65 -23.98
CA SER A 433 5.54 -30.49 -24.86
C SER A 433 4.28 -30.63 -25.69
N ALA A 434 3.36 -29.67 -25.57
CA ALA A 434 2.05 -29.67 -26.23
C ALA A 434 1.25 -30.98 -26.03
N GLY A 435 1.40 -31.60 -24.86
CA GLY A 435 0.70 -32.84 -24.50
C GLY A 435 1.24 -34.09 -25.18
N SER A 436 2.49 -34.06 -25.64
CA SER A 436 3.24 -35.24 -26.10
C SER A 436 4.57 -35.36 -25.37
N CYS A 437 4.94 -36.59 -25.00
CA CYS A 437 6.27 -36.91 -24.49
C CYS A 437 7.26 -36.96 -25.66
N LEU A 438 8.34 -36.17 -25.56
CA LEU A 438 9.40 -36.08 -26.57
C LEU A 438 10.75 -36.42 -25.95
N THR A 439 11.66 -37.03 -26.70
CA THR A 439 13.03 -37.37 -26.24
C THR A 439 13.96 -36.17 -26.07
N SER A 440 13.54 -34.99 -26.55
CA SER A 440 14.18 -33.71 -26.33
C SER A 440 13.19 -32.60 -26.66
N CYS A 441 13.45 -31.38 -26.18
CA CYS A 441 12.70 -30.21 -26.62
C CYS A 441 12.89 -29.95 -28.13
N GLY A 442 11.87 -29.37 -28.76
CA GLY A 442 11.93 -28.94 -30.15
C GLY A 442 12.99 -27.85 -30.38
N ALA A 443 13.43 -27.67 -31.62
CA ALA A 443 14.45 -26.67 -31.95
C ALA A 443 14.04 -25.26 -31.46
N GLY A 444 14.91 -24.62 -30.66
CA GLY A 444 14.66 -23.32 -30.03
C GLY A 444 14.15 -23.39 -28.57
N LEU A 445 13.79 -24.57 -28.06
CA LEU A 445 13.32 -24.77 -26.69
C LEU A 445 14.35 -25.55 -25.86
N SER A 446 14.42 -25.27 -24.55
CA SER A 446 15.30 -25.94 -23.59
C SER A 446 14.50 -26.71 -22.54
N ASP A 447 15.07 -27.80 -22.03
CA ASP A 447 14.49 -28.60 -20.93
C ASP A 447 14.75 -27.91 -19.59
N CYS A 448 13.68 -27.43 -18.96
CA CYS A 448 13.71 -26.83 -17.63
C CYS A 448 13.04 -27.74 -16.59
N GLY A 449 13.64 -28.91 -16.36
CA GLY A 449 13.22 -29.84 -15.32
C GLY A 449 12.05 -30.75 -15.71
N GLY A 450 11.88 -31.03 -16.99
CA GLY A 450 10.82 -31.91 -17.53
C GLY A 450 9.80 -31.21 -18.43
N SER A 451 9.86 -29.88 -18.52
CA SER A 451 8.99 -29.06 -19.38
C SER A 451 9.85 -28.20 -20.31
N CYS A 452 9.45 -28.09 -21.57
CA CYS A 452 10.14 -27.25 -22.54
C CYS A 452 9.80 -25.77 -22.36
N ARG A 453 10.82 -24.93 -22.28
CA ARG A 453 10.70 -23.47 -22.14
C ARG A 453 11.54 -22.75 -23.20
N ASP A 454 11.05 -21.61 -23.65
CA ASP A 454 11.77 -20.72 -24.58
C ASP A 454 12.64 -19.75 -23.78
N LEU A 455 13.93 -20.07 -23.60
CA LEU A 455 14.84 -19.21 -22.84
C LEU A 455 15.06 -17.83 -23.49
N VAL A 456 14.59 -17.59 -24.72
CA VAL A 456 14.75 -16.33 -25.44
C VAL A 456 13.64 -15.33 -25.10
N SER A 457 12.44 -15.80 -24.74
CA SER A 457 11.28 -14.94 -24.45
C SER A 457 10.40 -15.32 -23.25
N ASP A 458 10.65 -16.44 -22.57
CA ASP A 458 9.98 -16.81 -21.32
C ASP A 458 10.53 -16.01 -20.12
N ARG A 459 9.70 -15.13 -19.56
CA ARG A 459 10.02 -14.30 -18.38
C ARG A 459 10.43 -15.11 -17.14
N LEU A 460 9.94 -16.34 -17.00
CA LEU A 460 10.21 -17.19 -15.85
C LEU A 460 11.45 -18.09 -16.02
N ASN A 461 12.04 -18.10 -17.23
CA ASN A 461 13.18 -18.95 -17.61
C ASN A 461 14.16 -18.20 -18.53
N CYS A 462 14.37 -16.90 -18.30
CA CYS A 462 15.05 -16.05 -19.27
C CYS A 462 16.57 -16.27 -19.27
N GLY A 463 17.14 -16.70 -20.39
CA GLY A 463 18.58 -17.00 -20.52
C GLY A 463 19.01 -18.32 -19.88
N ALA A 464 18.39 -18.72 -18.77
CA ALA A 464 18.52 -20.05 -18.18
C ALA A 464 17.24 -20.45 -17.42
N CYS A 465 17.05 -21.76 -17.25
CA CYS A 465 15.93 -22.32 -16.51
C CYS A 465 15.86 -21.79 -15.07
N GLY A 466 14.68 -21.34 -14.65
CA GLY A 466 14.45 -20.75 -13.33
C GLY A 466 14.99 -19.32 -13.13
N VAL A 467 15.56 -18.69 -14.17
CA VAL A 467 15.89 -17.26 -14.13
C VAL A 467 14.62 -16.46 -14.39
N VAL A 468 14.03 -15.97 -13.31
CA VAL A 468 12.84 -15.12 -13.34
C VAL A 468 13.28 -13.66 -13.44
N CYS A 469 12.79 -12.94 -14.45
CA CYS A 469 13.02 -11.49 -14.56
C CYS A 469 12.24 -10.73 -13.48
N ALA A 470 12.83 -9.64 -12.96
CA ALA A 470 12.30 -8.86 -11.85
C ALA A 470 10.93 -8.23 -12.16
N ALA A 471 10.30 -7.61 -11.15
CA ALA A 471 9.11 -6.80 -11.37
C ALA A 471 9.43 -5.65 -12.34
N GLY A 472 8.64 -5.49 -13.40
CA GLY A 472 8.89 -4.52 -14.48
C GLY A 472 9.88 -4.98 -15.57
N GLU A 473 10.46 -6.19 -15.49
CA GLU A 473 11.34 -6.72 -16.53
C GLU A 473 10.64 -7.76 -17.42
N VAL A 474 10.99 -7.74 -18.71
CA VAL A 474 10.53 -8.68 -19.74
C VAL A 474 11.71 -9.51 -20.26
N CYS A 475 11.45 -10.74 -20.69
CA CYS A 475 12.49 -11.53 -21.36
C CYS A 475 12.59 -11.14 -22.84
N SER A 476 13.78 -10.69 -23.25
CA SER A 476 14.10 -10.34 -24.63
C SER A 476 15.50 -10.80 -25.00
N ALA A 477 15.62 -11.53 -26.11
CA ALA A 477 16.91 -12.05 -26.59
C ALA A 477 17.71 -12.83 -25.52
N ALA A 478 17.01 -13.59 -24.68
CA ALA A 478 17.57 -14.36 -23.57
C ALA A 478 18.22 -13.54 -22.44
N ALA A 479 17.81 -12.27 -22.30
CA ALA A 479 18.14 -11.40 -21.16
C ALA A 479 16.88 -10.74 -20.58
N CYS A 480 16.87 -10.54 -19.27
CA CYS A 480 15.88 -9.70 -18.61
C CYS A 480 16.20 -8.24 -18.89
N VAL A 481 15.22 -7.49 -19.38
CA VAL A 481 15.36 -6.07 -19.73
C VAL A 481 14.16 -5.28 -19.20
N THR A 482 14.38 -4.04 -18.78
CA THR A 482 13.36 -3.15 -18.18
C THR A 482 12.32 -2.62 -19.17
N SER A 483 12.50 -2.84 -20.47
CA SER A 483 11.56 -2.40 -21.51
C SER A 483 11.85 -3.11 -22.83
N CYS A 484 10.83 -3.27 -23.66
CA CYS A 484 11.03 -3.74 -25.03
C CYS A 484 11.83 -2.73 -25.88
N GLY A 485 12.75 -3.26 -26.69
CA GLY A 485 13.56 -2.45 -27.62
C GLY A 485 12.69 -1.77 -28.68
N ALA A 486 13.22 -0.70 -29.29
CA ALA A 486 12.48 0.11 -30.27
C ALA A 486 11.87 -0.74 -31.40
N GLY A 487 10.54 -0.61 -31.59
CA GLY A 487 9.76 -1.39 -32.56
C GLY A 487 9.10 -2.65 -32.00
N LEU A 488 9.36 -3.01 -30.74
CA LEU A 488 8.71 -4.14 -30.04
C LEU A 488 7.75 -3.62 -28.96
N THR A 489 6.65 -4.34 -28.73
CA THR A 489 5.66 -4.06 -27.67
C THR A 489 5.65 -5.20 -26.66
N GLU A 490 5.42 -4.89 -25.37
CA GLU A 490 5.21 -5.92 -24.36
C GLU A 490 3.82 -6.56 -24.54
N CYS A 491 3.81 -7.89 -24.71
CA CYS A 491 2.59 -8.69 -24.68
C CYS A 491 2.75 -9.83 -23.67
N GLY A 492 2.24 -9.63 -22.45
CA GLY A 492 2.21 -10.66 -21.41
C GLY A 492 3.58 -11.09 -20.88
N GLY A 493 4.50 -10.14 -20.64
CA GLY A 493 5.84 -10.42 -20.12
C GLY A 493 6.91 -10.77 -21.16
N SER A 494 6.56 -10.78 -22.45
CA SER A 494 7.50 -10.98 -23.57
C SER A 494 7.37 -9.86 -24.59
N CYS A 495 8.49 -9.48 -25.23
CA CYS A 495 8.47 -8.52 -26.33
C CYS A 495 8.04 -9.17 -27.65
N ARG A 496 7.09 -8.53 -28.35
CA ARG A 496 6.54 -8.98 -29.63
C ARG A 496 6.58 -7.84 -30.67
N ASP A 497 6.91 -8.18 -31.90
CA ASP A 497 6.82 -7.26 -33.04
C ASP A 497 5.39 -7.28 -33.57
N LEU A 498 4.57 -6.30 -33.17
CA LEU A 498 3.19 -6.21 -33.62
C LEU A 498 3.05 -6.04 -35.14
N ALA A 499 4.12 -5.66 -35.86
CA ALA A 499 4.08 -5.49 -37.31
C ALA A 499 4.23 -6.81 -38.08
N THR A 500 4.86 -7.85 -37.51
CA THR A 500 5.11 -9.14 -38.18
C THR A 500 4.82 -10.41 -37.37
N ASP A 501 4.45 -10.30 -36.09
CA ASP A 501 3.99 -11.42 -35.25
C ASP A 501 2.54 -11.79 -35.55
N ARG A 502 2.33 -13.02 -36.03
CA ARG A 502 1.03 -13.59 -36.37
C ARG A 502 0.11 -13.81 -35.16
N ALA A 503 0.65 -13.92 -33.95
CA ALA A 503 -0.12 -14.12 -32.71
C ALA A 503 -0.51 -12.78 -32.02
N ASN A 504 0.16 -11.68 -32.39
CA ASN A 504 0.02 -10.37 -31.76
C ASN A 504 -0.07 -9.25 -32.83
N CYS A 505 -0.79 -9.50 -33.92
CA CYS A 505 -0.73 -8.64 -35.10
C CYS A 505 -1.52 -7.34 -34.89
N GLY A 506 -0.82 -6.21 -34.90
CA GLY A 506 -1.40 -4.87 -34.66
C GLY A 506 -1.72 -4.56 -33.19
N ALA A 507 -2.05 -5.56 -32.37
CA ALA A 507 -2.20 -5.47 -30.92
C ALA A 507 -1.94 -6.82 -30.24
N CYS A 508 -1.51 -6.79 -28.97
CA CYS A 508 -1.28 -7.99 -28.17
C CYS A 508 -2.51 -8.92 -28.13
N GLY A 509 -2.28 -10.23 -28.25
CA GLY A 509 -3.34 -11.25 -28.32
C GLY A 509 -4.11 -11.32 -29.64
N THR A 510 -3.87 -10.41 -30.59
CA THR A 510 -4.56 -10.41 -31.89
C THR A 510 -3.96 -11.47 -32.81
N THR A 511 -4.46 -12.70 -32.72
CA THR A 511 -4.02 -13.82 -33.54
C THR A 511 -4.73 -13.85 -34.90
N CYS A 512 -3.98 -13.86 -36.00
CA CYS A 512 -4.55 -13.94 -37.34
C CYS A 512 -5.21 -15.31 -37.63
N ALA A 513 -6.25 -15.34 -38.48
CA ALA A 513 -6.98 -16.57 -38.80
C ALA A 513 -6.11 -17.58 -39.56
N ALA A 514 -6.50 -18.86 -39.58
CA ALA A 514 -5.73 -19.90 -40.24
C ALA A 514 -5.57 -19.62 -41.75
N GLY A 515 -4.32 -19.53 -42.23
CA GLY A 515 -3.98 -19.16 -43.61
C GLY A 515 -3.56 -17.70 -43.81
N GLU A 516 -3.73 -16.84 -42.81
CA GLU A 516 -3.29 -15.43 -42.85
C GLU A 516 -1.86 -15.24 -42.33
N VAL A 517 -1.28 -14.10 -42.67
CA VAL A 517 0.04 -13.61 -42.22
C VAL A 517 -0.10 -12.24 -41.57
N CYS A 518 0.76 -11.92 -40.61
CA CYS A 518 0.87 -10.54 -40.14
C CYS A 518 1.79 -9.75 -41.08
N SER A 519 1.27 -8.64 -41.62
CA SER A 519 2.00 -7.75 -42.50
C SER A 519 1.68 -6.30 -42.13
N ALA A 520 2.69 -5.57 -41.66
CA ALA A 520 2.59 -4.18 -41.19
C ALA A 520 1.45 -3.97 -40.15
N GLY A 521 1.29 -4.92 -39.22
CA GLY A 521 0.31 -4.83 -38.14
C GLY A 521 -1.14 -5.13 -38.55
N THR A 522 -1.33 -5.75 -39.71
CA THR A 522 -2.64 -6.25 -40.14
C THR A 522 -2.57 -7.71 -40.58
N CYS A 523 -3.58 -8.48 -40.20
CA CYS A 523 -3.76 -9.85 -40.69
C CYS A 523 -4.22 -9.81 -42.16
N GLN A 524 -3.49 -10.49 -43.03
CA GLN A 524 -3.73 -10.50 -44.47
C GLN A 524 -3.64 -11.93 -45.02
N VAL A 525 -4.41 -12.26 -46.06
CA VAL A 525 -4.42 -13.61 -46.68
C VAL A 525 -3.10 -13.91 -47.42
N SER A 526 -2.32 -12.88 -47.75
CA SER A 526 -1.01 -13.00 -48.38
C SER A 526 -0.13 -11.83 -47.96
N CYS A 527 1.20 -11.98 -48.11
CA CYS A 527 2.12 -10.88 -47.92
C CYS A 527 1.91 -9.76 -48.96
N GLY A 528 2.28 -8.54 -48.60
CA GLY A 528 2.29 -7.39 -49.53
C GLY A 528 3.24 -7.59 -50.71
N VAL A 529 3.06 -6.80 -51.76
CA VAL A 529 3.87 -6.89 -53.01
C VAL A 529 5.36 -6.73 -52.69
N GLY A 530 6.17 -7.71 -53.11
CA GLY A 530 7.62 -7.76 -52.87
C GLY A 530 8.03 -8.61 -51.65
N LEU A 531 7.09 -8.96 -50.77
CA LEU A 531 7.36 -9.78 -49.58
C LEU A 531 6.95 -11.23 -49.81
N THR A 532 7.71 -12.18 -49.22
CA THR A 532 7.42 -13.61 -49.26
C THR A 532 7.04 -14.14 -47.89
N ASN A 533 6.09 -15.09 -47.83
CA ASN A 533 5.69 -15.75 -46.60
C ASN A 533 6.74 -16.81 -46.20
N CYS A 534 7.48 -16.54 -45.13
CA CYS A 534 8.43 -17.47 -44.53
C CYS A 534 7.88 -18.00 -43.20
N GLY A 535 7.04 -19.02 -43.28
CA GLY A 535 6.54 -19.75 -42.09
C GLY A 535 5.48 -19.02 -41.26
N GLY A 536 4.74 -18.07 -41.84
CA GLY A 536 3.69 -17.29 -41.17
C GLY A 536 4.02 -15.80 -41.00
N SER A 537 5.26 -15.39 -41.27
CA SER A 537 5.70 -13.99 -41.26
C SER A 537 6.19 -13.56 -42.64
N CYS A 538 5.90 -12.31 -43.00
CA CYS A 538 6.32 -11.73 -44.28
C CYS A 538 7.75 -11.19 -44.19
N ARG A 539 8.59 -11.57 -45.15
CA ARG A 539 10.02 -11.20 -45.23
C ARG A 539 10.35 -10.67 -46.62
N ASP A 540 11.18 -9.63 -46.68
CA ASP A 540 11.73 -9.12 -47.94
C ASP A 540 12.97 -9.94 -48.32
N LEU A 541 12.80 -10.90 -49.23
CA LEU A 541 13.91 -11.74 -49.66
C LEU A 541 15.03 -10.94 -50.36
N ALA A 542 14.80 -9.67 -50.75
CA ALA A 542 15.82 -8.84 -51.38
C ALA A 542 16.77 -8.17 -50.36
N ALA A 543 16.35 -8.02 -49.09
CA ALA A 543 17.05 -7.23 -48.07
C ALA A 543 17.15 -7.90 -46.68
N ASP A 544 16.37 -8.95 -46.40
CA ASP A 544 16.41 -9.67 -45.12
C ASP A 544 17.64 -10.58 -45.00
N ASN A 545 18.56 -10.21 -44.10
CA ASN A 545 19.75 -10.99 -43.76
C ASN A 545 19.46 -12.43 -43.28
N GLY A 546 18.28 -12.72 -42.73
CA GLY A 546 17.86 -14.05 -42.28
C GLY A 546 17.22 -14.91 -43.37
N ASN A 547 16.72 -14.31 -44.45
CA ASN A 547 15.90 -14.93 -45.49
C ASN A 547 16.32 -14.49 -46.90
N CYS A 548 17.62 -14.35 -47.15
CA CYS A 548 18.14 -13.70 -48.35
C CYS A 548 17.96 -14.56 -49.60
N GLY A 549 17.19 -14.09 -50.57
CA GLY A 549 16.87 -14.78 -51.83
C GLY A 549 15.90 -15.96 -51.69
N THR A 550 15.83 -16.61 -50.52
CA THR A 550 14.84 -17.65 -50.18
C THR A 550 14.66 -17.73 -48.66
N CYS A 551 13.49 -18.17 -48.20
CA CYS A 551 13.18 -18.33 -46.78
C CYS A 551 14.19 -19.25 -46.07
N GLY A 552 14.65 -18.84 -44.89
CA GLY A 552 15.63 -19.56 -44.08
C GLY A 552 17.08 -19.49 -44.57
N ASN A 553 17.39 -18.78 -45.67
CA ASN A 553 18.76 -18.58 -46.13
C ASN A 553 19.41 -17.37 -45.43
N SER A 554 20.01 -17.60 -44.26
CA SER A 554 20.66 -16.55 -43.49
C SER A 554 22.09 -16.26 -44.00
N CYS A 555 22.41 -14.99 -44.15
CA CYS A 555 23.74 -14.52 -44.57
C CYS A 555 24.79 -14.75 -43.47
N GLY A 556 26.01 -15.10 -43.87
CA GLY A 556 27.11 -15.37 -42.95
C GLY A 556 27.67 -14.13 -42.25
N PRO A 557 28.52 -14.31 -41.23
CA PRO A 557 29.18 -13.19 -40.55
C PRO A 557 29.93 -12.28 -41.53
N GLY A 558 29.72 -10.96 -41.44
CA GLY A 558 30.29 -9.97 -42.35
C GLY A 558 29.60 -9.88 -43.72
N GLN A 559 28.40 -10.44 -43.87
CA GLN A 559 27.58 -10.31 -45.07
C GLN A 559 26.26 -9.58 -44.81
N VAL A 560 25.75 -8.90 -45.84
CA VAL A 560 24.43 -8.28 -45.91
C VAL A 560 23.67 -8.78 -47.13
N CYS A 561 22.36 -8.92 -46.99
CA CYS A 561 21.49 -9.24 -48.11
C CYS A 561 21.33 -8.01 -49.00
N SER A 562 21.68 -8.15 -50.27
CA SER A 562 21.53 -7.10 -51.27
C SER A 562 20.97 -7.71 -52.55
N ALA A 563 19.76 -7.30 -52.92
CA ALA A 563 19.00 -7.83 -54.06
C ALA A 563 18.86 -9.37 -54.03
N GLY A 564 18.72 -9.95 -52.84
CA GLY A 564 18.52 -11.39 -52.63
C GLY A 564 19.79 -12.23 -52.74
N ILE A 565 20.96 -11.59 -52.65
CA ILE A 565 22.25 -12.25 -52.60
C ILE A 565 22.99 -11.80 -51.33
N CYS A 566 23.53 -12.75 -50.57
CA CYS A 566 24.42 -12.44 -49.44
C CYS A 566 25.76 -11.94 -49.98
N THR A 567 26.03 -10.66 -49.77
CA THR A 567 27.23 -9.95 -50.23
C THR A 567 28.07 -9.53 -49.03
N THR A 568 29.39 -9.61 -49.12
CA THR A 568 30.29 -9.15 -48.05
C THR A 568 30.22 -7.63 -47.90
N SER A 569 29.89 -7.13 -46.71
CA SER A 569 29.90 -5.69 -46.43
C SER A 569 31.31 -5.21 -46.12
N CYS A 570 31.91 -4.46 -47.04
CA CYS A 570 33.11 -3.68 -46.74
C CYS A 570 32.71 -2.47 -45.88
N GLY A 571 32.78 -2.60 -44.56
CA GLY A 571 32.71 -1.46 -43.65
C GLY A 571 33.81 -0.44 -44.00
N SER A 572 33.41 0.81 -44.22
CA SER A 572 34.34 1.93 -44.35
C SER A 572 34.46 2.62 -43.01
N GLY A 573 35.63 2.50 -42.37
CA GLY A 573 35.91 2.95 -41.01
C GLY A 573 37.07 2.14 -40.42
#